data_AF-A0A938H1H9-F1
#
_entry.id   AF-A0A938H1H9-F1
#
_cell.length_a   1.000
_cell.length_b   1.000
_cell.length_c   1.000
_cell.angle_alpha   90.00
_cell.angle_beta   90.00
_cell.angle_gamma   90.00
#
_symmetry.space_group_name_H-M   'P 1'
#
loop_
_entity.id
_entity.type
_entity.pdbx_description
1 polymer ?
#
loop_
_entity_poly.entity_id
_entity_poly.type
_entity_poly.pdbx_seq_one_letter_code
_entity_poly.pdbx_strand_id
1 'polypeptide(L)'
;MSDAVTTWLFRIPAVFDGMLADIIRQAGAAQVKRLGREFHLVRMRDAVRPDHASVAGLVRWRLPIDHAWPCHPEKTTSFIEKAAQGVCRRFDGRSIQAILCGPLDPHARHRTPRSLASNLRGRMLQFFPKELSRLHDALTQNPQRPTLFALVGNEGLFCGIATPRECGGFHPGGSVFIRQSDATRISRAGAKLAEALMLLRLD
;
A
#
# COMPACT_ATOMS: atom_id res chain seq x y z
N MET A 1 -12.44 20.91 14.98
CA MET A 1 -11.28 20.11 14.53
C MET A 1 -11.33 18.78 15.26
N SER A 2 -11.39 17.66 14.54
CA SER A 2 -11.40 16.33 15.18
C SER A 2 -9.99 16.00 15.68
N ASP A 3 -9.85 15.65 16.95
CA ASP A 3 -8.60 15.20 17.58
C ASP A 3 -8.36 13.69 17.36
N ALA A 4 -9.04 13.11 16.36
CA ALA A 4 -8.96 11.70 16.04
C ALA A 4 -7.54 11.29 15.63
N VAL A 5 -7.06 10.20 16.21
CA VAL A 5 -5.76 9.61 15.89
C VAL A 5 -5.98 8.49 14.87
N THR A 6 -5.39 8.64 13.69
CA THR A 6 -5.44 7.63 12.64
C THR A 6 -4.10 6.89 12.55
N THR A 7 -4.18 5.59 12.30
CA THR A 7 -3.00 4.77 12.01
C THR A 7 -2.71 4.82 10.52
N TRP A 8 -1.48 5.11 10.16
CA TRP A 8 -1.00 5.14 8.79
C TRP A 8 0.09 4.10 8.58
N LEU A 9 0.16 3.59 7.36
CA LEU A 9 1.23 2.74 6.89
C LEU A 9 2.12 3.55 5.96
N PHE A 10 3.34 3.86 6.39
CA PHE A 10 4.33 4.55 5.58
C PHE A 10 5.29 3.55 4.96
N ARG A 11 5.66 3.78 3.70
CA ARG A 11 6.80 3.12 3.08
C ARG A 11 7.98 4.08 3.04
N ILE A 12 9.00 3.78 3.83
CA ILE A 12 10.25 4.52 3.92
C ILE A 12 11.36 3.60 3.39
N PRO A 13 12.08 3.98 2.32
CA PRO A 13 13.17 3.16 1.80
C PRO A 13 14.22 2.84 2.85
N ALA A 14 14.71 1.60 2.88
CA ALA A 14 15.64 1.12 3.90
C ALA A 14 16.98 1.89 3.96
N VAL A 15 17.33 2.63 2.90
CA VAL A 15 18.50 3.54 2.89
C VAL A 15 18.38 4.65 3.93
N PHE A 16 17.16 4.97 4.38
CA PHE A 16 16.88 5.98 5.40
C PHE A 16 16.71 5.40 6.81
N ASP A 17 17.04 4.11 7.04
CA ASP A 17 16.90 3.48 8.36
C ASP A 17 17.60 4.28 9.48
N GLY A 18 18.76 4.89 9.19
CA GLY A 18 19.51 5.73 10.14
C GLY A 18 18.85 7.07 10.49
N MET A 19 17.83 7.50 9.72
CA MET A 19 17.10 8.76 9.93
C MET A 19 15.62 8.52 10.25
N LEU A 20 15.21 7.27 10.47
CA LEU A 20 13.80 6.89 10.57
C LEU A 20 13.05 7.69 11.66
N ALA A 21 13.67 7.84 12.83
CA ALA A 21 13.08 8.58 13.95
C ALA A 21 12.84 10.05 13.59
N ASP A 22 13.78 10.68 12.88
CA ASP A 22 13.66 12.07 12.43
C ASP A 22 12.58 12.24 11.37
N ILE A 23 12.50 11.31 10.40
CA ILE A 23 11.47 11.31 9.36
C ILE A 23 10.08 11.21 9.99
N ILE A 24 9.88 10.27 10.92
CA ILE A 24 8.59 10.06 11.58
C ILE A 24 8.21 11.25 12.46
N ARG A 25 9.18 11.83 13.18
CA ARG A 25 8.98 13.04 13.99
C ARG A 25 8.62 14.25 13.13
N GLN A 26 9.33 14.48 12.02
CA GLN A 26 9.04 15.56 11.07
C GLN A 26 7.68 15.39 10.40
N ALA A 27 7.23 14.16 10.19
CA ALA A 27 5.88 13.85 9.72
C ALA A 27 4.79 14.11 10.79
N GLY A 28 5.15 14.53 12.01
CA GLY A 28 4.21 14.75 13.11
C GLY A 28 3.58 13.45 13.63
N ALA A 29 4.26 12.32 13.45
CA ALA A 29 3.75 11.00 13.79
C ALA A 29 4.57 10.34 14.90
N ALA A 30 3.98 9.32 15.54
CA ALA A 30 4.66 8.43 16.46
C ALA A 30 4.75 7.02 15.85
N GLN A 31 5.94 6.43 15.82
CA GLN A 31 6.10 5.07 15.31
C GLN A 31 5.40 4.06 16.22
N VAL A 32 4.62 3.16 15.63
CA VAL A 32 3.97 2.05 16.33
C VAL A 32 4.75 0.77 16.12
N LYS A 33 5.04 0.41 14.87
CA LYS A 33 5.61 -0.89 14.53
C LYS A 33 6.25 -0.89 13.15
N ARG A 34 7.39 -1.57 12.98
CA ARG A 34 7.96 -1.89 11.66
C ARG A 34 7.31 -3.17 11.11
N LEU A 35 6.92 -3.15 9.84
CA LEU A 35 6.36 -4.28 9.10
C LEU A 35 7.28 -4.56 7.90
N GLY A 36 7.92 -5.73 7.88
CA GLY A 36 8.94 -6.03 6.88
C GLY A 36 10.11 -5.04 6.91
N ARG A 37 10.67 -4.74 5.74
CA ARG A 37 11.88 -3.93 5.61
C ARG A 37 11.60 -2.45 5.47
N GLU A 38 10.60 -2.06 4.70
CA GLU A 38 10.38 -0.65 4.33
C GLU A 38 9.07 -0.08 4.86
N PHE A 39 8.21 -0.88 5.50
CA PHE A 39 6.91 -0.40 5.94
C PHE A 39 6.88 -0.16 7.45
N HIS A 40 6.23 0.94 7.83
CA HIS A 40 6.17 1.43 9.20
C HIS A 40 4.74 1.83 9.49
N LEU A 41 4.12 1.20 10.50
CA LEU A 41 2.90 1.70 11.10
C LEU A 41 3.25 2.89 12.00
N VAL A 42 2.56 3.99 11.76
CA VAL A 42 2.69 5.22 12.52
C VAL A 42 1.30 5.70 12.96
N ARG A 43 1.22 6.44 14.06
CA ARG A 43 0.01 7.11 14.53
C ARG A 43 0.17 8.60 14.42
N MET A 44 -0.83 9.27 13.88
CA MET A 44 -0.85 10.71 13.76
C MET A 44 -2.27 11.25 13.97
N ARG A 45 -2.38 12.51 14.40
CA ARG A 45 -3.67 13.18 14.53
C ARG A 45 -4.18 13.59 13.15
N ASP A 46 -5.47 13.38 12.87
CA ASP A 46 -6.09 13.62 11.55
C ASP A 46 -5.95 15.05 11.03
N ALA A 47 -5.80 16.02 11.93
CA ALA A 47 -5.53 17.41 11.57
C ALA A 47 -4.17 17.58 10.85
N VAL A 48 -3.25 16.63 11.05
CA VAL A 48 -1.95 16.55 10.36
C VAL A 48 -2.10 15.52 9.25
N ARG A 49 -2.76 15.89 8.15
CA ARG A 49 -2.41 15.25 6.88
C ARG A 49 -0.93 15.59 6.65
N PRO A 50 -0.06 14.64 6.32
CA PRO A 50 1.33 14.96 6.06
C PRO A 50 1.35 16.03 4.97
N ASP A 51 1.70 17.26 5.34
CA ASP A 51 1.98 18.30 4.37
C ASP A 51 3.08 17.72 3.49
N HIS A 52 2.76 17.56 2.21
CA HIS A 52 3.63 16.90 1.25
C HIS A 52 5.01 17.56 1.24
N ALA A 53 5.13 18.84 1.56
CA ALA A 53 6.37 19.56 1.39
C ALA A 53 7.54 19.03 2.25
N SER A 54 7.34 18.66 3.52
CA SER A 54 8.46 18.42 4.44
C SER A 54 9.07 17.02 4.34
N VAL A 55 8.27 15.99 4.05
CA VAL A 55 8.72 14.59 4.05
C VAL A 55 8.32 13.79 2.80
N ALA A 56 7.64 14.36 1.80
CA ALA A 56 7.20 13.58 0.62
C ALA A 56 8.37 12.98 -0.17
N GLY A 57 9.55 13.59 -0.15
CA GLY A 57 10.74 13.00 -0.77
C GLY A 57 11.24 11.73 -0.05
N LEU A 58 10.87 11.54 1.21
CA LEU A 58 11.36 10.46 2.08
C LEU A 58 10.30 9.37 2.29
N VAL A 59 9.02 9.75 2.33
CA VAL A 59 7.87 8.84 2.40
C VAL A 59 7.31 8.62 1.01
N ARG A 60 7.84 7.60 0.32
CA ARG A 60 7.53 7.31 -1.09
C ARG A 60 6.07 6.90 -1.30
N TRP A 61 5.48 6.22 -0.33
CA TRP A 61 4.10 5.75 -0.41
C TRP A 61 3.49 5.67 0.97
N ARG A 62 2.18 5.92 1.09
CA ARG A 62 1.47 5.86 2.37
C ARG A 62 0.02 5.42 2.22
N LEU A 63 -0.58 4.93 3.29
CA LEU A 63 -1.98 4.50 3.31
C LEU A 63 -2.57 4.69 4.72
N PRO A 64 -3.73 5.35 4.89
CA PRO A 64 -4.47 5.28 6.14
C PRO A 64 -4.99 3.86 6.34
N ILE A 65 -4.78 3.27 7.51
CA ILE A 65 -5.18 1.90 7.81
C ILE A 65 -6.55 1.88 8.47
N ASP A 66 -7.55 1.47 7.70
CA ASP A 66 -8.95 1.32 8.14
C ASP A 66 -9.24 -0.07 8.71
N HIS A 67 -8.39 -1.05 8.37
CA HIS A 67 -8.49 -2.44 8.80
C HIS A 67 -7.10 -3.08 8.90
N ALA A 68 -6.83 -3.73 10.02
CA ALA A 68 -5.64 -4.55 10.20
C ALA A 68 -6.02 -5.89 10.81
N TRP A 69 -5.40 -6.97 10.32
CA TRP A 69 -5.47 -8.29 10.92
C TRP A 69 -4.03 -8.81 11.14
N PRO A 70 -3.42 -8.46 12.29
CA PRO A 70 -2.10 -8.96 12.67
C PRO A 70 -2.16 -10.47 12.91
N CYS A 71 -1.52 -11.23 12.05
CA CYS A 71 -1.47 -12.69 12.10
C CYS A 71 -0.24 -13.18 11.32
N HIS A 72 0.00 -14.50 11.31
CA HIS A 72 0.97 -15.10 10.39
C HIS A 72 0.18 -15.77 9.25
N PRO A 73 -0.01 -15.11 8.08
CA PRO A 73 -0.94 -15.58 7.06
C PRO A 73 -0.71 -17.02 6.61
N GLU A 74 0.55 -17.42 6.44
CA GLU A 74 0.92 -18.78 6.01
C GLU A 74 0.54 -19.86 7.05
N LYS A 75 0.51 -19.52 8.33
CA LYS A 75 0.17 -20.45 9.42
C LYS A 75 -1.32 -20.36 9.80
N THR A 76 -2.04 -19.41 9.22
CA THR A 76 -3.44 -19.15 9.59
C THR A 76 -4.36 -19.95 8.68
N THR A 77 -5.08 -20.91 9.28
CA THR A 77 -6.01 -21.77 8.55
C THR A 77 -7.10 -20.96 7.85
N SER A 78 -7.24 -21.20 6.54
CA SER A 78 -8.19 -20.51 5.66
C SER A 78 -8.01 -18.99 5.66
N PHE A 79 -6.77 -18.51 5.77
CA PHE A 79 -6.44 -17.09 5.79
C PHE A 79 -7.10 -16.32 4.64
N ILE A 80 -6.92 -16.76 3.38
CA ILE A 80 -7.43 -16.05 2.20
C ILE A 80 -8.95 -15.87 2.27
N GLU A 81 -9.67 -16.90 2.69
CA GLU A 81 -11.12 -16.85 2.83
C GLU A 81 -11.57 -15.85 3.90
N LYS A 82 -11.03 -16.00 5.11
CA LYS A 82 -11.37 -15.16 6.26
C LYS A 82 -10.98 -13.70 6.02
N ALA A 83 -9.82 -13.47 5.40
CA ALA A 83 -9.34 -12.16 5.03
C ALA A 83 -10.27 -11.50 4.01
N ALA A 84 -10.60 -12.19 2.91
CA ALA A 84 -11.47 -11.64 1.88
C ALA A 84 -12.87 -11.31 2.42
N GLN A 85 -13.46 -12.19 3.24
CA GLN A 85 -14.74 -11.92 3.90
C GLN A 85 -14.65 -10.74 4.88
N GLY A 86 -13.60 -10.69 5.71
CA GLY A 86 -13.40 -9.61 6.68
C GLY A 86 -13.24 -8.25 6.00
N VAL A 87 -12.47 -8.20 4.92
CA VAL A 87 -12.29 -6.98 4.11
C VAL A 87 -13.59 -6.62 3.41
N CYS A 88 -14.32 -7.58 2.81
CA CYS A 88 -15.63 -7.31 2.22
C CYS A 88 -16.58 -6.69 3.26
N ARG A 89 -16.80 -7.35 4.41
CA ARG A 89 -17.67 -6.81 5.48
C ARG A 89 -17.28 -5.40 5.94
N ARG A 90 -15.99 -5.07 5.91
CA ARG A 90 -15.49 -3.77 6.36
C ARG A 90 -15.65 -2.66 5.33
N PHE A 91 -15.52 -2.97 4.04
CA PHE A 91 -15.45 -1.99 2.96
C PHE A 91 -16.57 -2.11 1.93
N ASP A 92 -17.52 -3.02 2.12
CA ASP A 92 -18.70 -3.13 1.27
C ASP A 92 -19.51 -1.82 1.27
N GLY A 93 -20.13 -1.51 0.14
CA GLY A 93 -20.85 -0.25 -0.09
C GLY A 93 -19.97 1.01 -0.20
N ARG A 94 -18.64 0.91 -0.07
CA ARG A 94 -17.74 2.07 -0.29
C ARG A 94 -17.54 2.30 -1.79
N SER A 95 -17.60 3.57 -2.21
CA SER A 95 -17.37 3.96 -3.59
C SER A 95 -15.86 3.91 -3.92
N ILE A 96 -15.41 2.76 -4.42
CA ILE A 96 -14.02 2.52 -4.84
C ILE A 96 -13.97 2.20 -6.34
N GLN A 97 -12.87 2.55 -7.01
CA GLN A 97 -12.68 2.23 -8.43
C GLN A 97 -12.00 0.87 -8.65
N ALA A 98 -11.22 0.40 -7.66
CA ALA A 98 -10.40 -0.79 -7.78
C ALA A 98 -10.06 -1.41 -6.42
N ILE A 99 -9.69 -2.70 -6.47
CA ILE A 99 -9.10 -3.45 -5.37
C ILE A 99 -7.69 -3.87 -5.79
N LEU A 100 -6.68 -3.37 -5.10
CA LEU A 100 -5.27 -3.69 -5.37
C LEU A 100 -4.63 -4.35 -4.15
N CYS A 101 -4.09 -5.55 -4.37
CA CYS A 101 -3.36 -6.28 -3.34
C CYS A 101 -1.87 -6.35 -3.67
N GLY A 102 -1.01 -6.19 -2.66
CA GLY A 102 0.43 -6.30 -2.80
C GLY A 102 1.12 -6.85 -1.56
N PRO A 103 2.41 -7.22 -1.67
CA PRO A 103 3.18 -7.70 -0.53
C PRO A 103 3.64 -6.53 0.37
N LEU A 104 3.68 -6.74 1.70
CA LEU A 104 4.36 -5.84 2.66
C LEU A 104 5.89 -5.86 2.53
N ASP A 105 6.46 -6.88 1.88
CA ASP A 105 7.87 -6.87 1.52
C ASP A 105 8.01 -7.29 0.05
N PRO A 106 8.05 -6.33 -0.89
CA PRO A 106 8.20 -6.65 -2.31
C PRO A 106 9.58 -7.26 -2.62
N HIS A 107 10.56 -7.11 -1.72
CA HIS A 107 11.92 -7.64 -1.83
C HIS A 107 12.11 -8.96 -1.08
N ALA A 108 11.07 -9.50 -0.45
CA ALA A 108 11.11 -10.81 0.17
C ALA A 108 11.63 -11.85 -0.85
N ARG A 109 12.67 -12.60 -0.45
CA ARG A 109 13.27 -13.64 -1.31
C ARG A 109 12.29 -14.78 -1.60
N HIS A 110 11.31 -14.98 -0.72
CA HIS A 110 10.26 -15.98 -0.86
C HIS A 110 9.11 -15.43 -1.71
N ARG A 111 8.61 -16.22 -2.66
CA ARG A 111 7.47 -15.85 -3.53
C ARG A 111 6.14 -15.79 -2.77
N THR A 112 6.09 -16.30 -1.55
CA THR A 112 4.86 -16.52 -0.79
C THR A 112 4.04 -15.25 -0.57
N PRO A 113 4.60 -14.08 -0.17
CA PRO A 113 3.81 -12.86 0.01
C PRO A 113 3.15 -12.36 -1.28
N ARG A 114 3.81 -12.56 -2.44
CA ARG A 114 3.22 -12.21 -3.76
C ARG A 114 2.08 -13.15 -4.15
N SER A 115 2.25 -14.45 -3.90
CA SER A 115 1.20 -15.44 -4.13
C SER A 115 -0.02 -15.17 -3.23
N LEU A 116 0.21 -14.89 -1.94
CA LEU A 116 -0.84 -14.51 -0.99
C LEU A 116 -1.59 -13.26 -1.45
N ALA A 117 -0.89 -12.22 -1.90
CA ALA A 117 -1.52 -10.99 -2.42
C ALA A 117 -2.38 -11.27 -3.66
N SER A 118 -1.88 -12.07 -4.60
CA SER A 118 -2.61 -12.46 -5.81
C SER A 118 -3.87 -13.26 -5.49
N ASN A 119 -3.75 -14.27 -4.62
CA ASN A 119 -4.86 -15.12 -4.21
C ASN A 119 -5.91 -14.33 -3.43
N LEU A 120 -5.47 -13.42 -2.56
CA LEU A 120 -6.36 -12.53 -1.80
C LEU A 120 -7.16 -11.64 -2.76
N ARG A 121 -6.50 -11.00 -3.73
CA ARG A 121 -7.19 -10.19 -4.75
C ARG A 121 -8.23 -11.01 -5.50
N GLY A 122 -7.86 -12.19 -5.98
CA GLY A 122 -8.76 -13.08 -6.71
C GLY A 122 -9.99 -13.44 -5.88
N ARG A 123 -9.80 -13.75 -4.59
CA ARG A 123 -10.91 -14.09 -3.70
C ARG A 123 -11.77 -12.88 -3.34
N MET A 124 -11.18 -11.71 -3.11
CA MET A 124 -11.93 -10.48 -2.86
C MET A 124 -12.81 -10.09 -4.05
N LEU A 125 -12.31 -10.22 -5.29
CA LEU A 125 -13.11 -9.93 -6.49
C LEU A 125 -14.34 -10.85 -6.66
N GLN A 126 -14.41 -11.97 -5.95
CA GLN A 126 -15.59 -12.83 -5.93
C GLN A 126 -16.65 -12.35 -4.93
N PHE A 127 -16.25 -11.58 -3.90
CA PHE A 127 -17.15 -11.01 -2.89
C PHE A 127 -17.62 -9.59 -3.21
N PHE A 128 -16.80 -8.83 -3.94
CA PHE A 128 -17.11 -7.45 -4.32
C PHE A 128 -17.87 -7.36 -5.65
N PRO A 129 -18.50 -6.20 -5.95
CA PRO A 129 -19.16 -5.98 -7.24
C PRO A 129 -18.24 -6.24 -8.44
N LYS A 130 -18.79 -6.87 -9.49
CA LYS A 130 -18.02 -7.33 -10.66
C LYS A 130 -17.35 -6.20 -11.42
N GLU A 131 -17.85 -4.97 -11.30
CA GLU A 131 -17.31 -3.76 -11.93
C GLU A 131 -15.86 -3.50 -11.49
N LEU A 132 -15.50 -3.87 -10.26
CA LEU A 132 -14.14 -3.68 -9.73
C LEU A 132 -13.11 -4.61 -10.36
N SER A 133 -13.56 -5.67 -11.07
CA SER A 133 -12.67 -6.56 -11.81
C SER A 133 -12.19 -5.98 -13.14
N ARG A 134 -12.83 -4.90 -13.64
CA ARG A 134 -12.53 -4.31 -14.95
C ARG A 134 -11.16 -3.63 -15.01
N LEU A 135 -10.63 -3.20 -13.87
CA LEU A 135 -9.33 -2.54 -13.78
C LEU A 135 -8.23 -3.58 -13.55
N HIS A 136 -7.56 -3.96 -14.64
CA HIS A 136 -6.47 -4.93 -14.62
C HIS A 136 -5.11 -4.28 -14.30
N ASP A 137 -4.87 -3.08 -14.83
CA ASP A 137 -3.63 -2.34 -14.67
C ASP A 137 -3.80 -1.16 -13.70
N ALA A 138 -2.95 -1.09 -12.67
CA ALA A 138 -3.00 0.00 -11.71
C ALA A 138 -2.74 1.36 -12.36
N LEU A 139 -2.00 1.42 -13.47
CA LEU A 139 -1.66 2.68 -14.15
C LEU A 139 -2.84 3.32 -14.89
N THR A 140 -3.97 2.61 -15.04
CA THR A 140 -5.18 3.13 -15.69
C THR A 140 -6.19 3.69 -14.68
N GLN A 141 -5.87 3.67 -13.38
CA GLN A 141 -6.69 4.30 -12.34
C GLN A 141 -6.79 5.82 -12.56
N ASN A 142 -7.92 6.39 -12.16
CA ASN A 142 -8.02 7.83 -11.95
C ASN A 142 -7.30 8.21 -10.64
N PRO A 143 -6.31 9.13 -10.66
CA PRO A 143 -5.52 9.50 -9.47
C PRO A 143 -6.31 10.07 -8.31
N GLN A 144 -7.52 10.59 -8.56
CA GLN A 144 -8.39 11.27 -7.59
C GLN A 144 -9.56 10.39 -7.12
N ARG A 145 -9.74 9.19 -7.69
CA ARG A 145 -10.79 8.27 -7.25
C ARG A 145 -10.27 7.31 -6.17
N PRO A 146 -11.09 6.97 -5.16
CA PRO A 146 -10.65 6.07 -4.10
C PRO A 146 -10.37 4.64 -4.60
N THR A 147 -9.33 4.02 -4.07
CA THR A 147 -8.96 2.63 -4.31
C THR A 147 -8.77 1.91 -2.98
N LEU A 148 -9.25 0.66 -2.91
CA LEU A 148 -8.94 -0.21 -1.78
C LEU A 148 -7.57 -0.85 -1.98
N PHE A 149 -6.62 -0.48 -1.14
CA PHE A 149 -5.30 -1.10 -1.08
C PHE A 149 -5.26 -2.12 0.05
N ALA A 150 -4.73 -3.31 -0.24
CA ALA A 150 -4.51 -4.37 0.74
C ALA A 150 -3.06 -4.85 0.66
N LEU A 151 -2.33 -4.80 1.78
CA LEU A 151 -0.96 -5.28 1.88
C LEU A 151 -0.89 -6.50 2.80
N VAL A 152 -0.25 -7.57 2.31
CA VAL A 152 -0.09 -8.83 3.06
C VAL A 152 1.38 -9.20 3.20
N GLY A 153 1.77 -9.62 4.40
CA GLY A 153 3.11 -10.11 4.70
C GLY A 153 3.10 -11.03 5.91
N ASN A 154 4.27 -11.40 6.41
CA ASN A 154 4.39 -12.30 7.56
C ASN A 154 3.77 -11.70 8.84
N GLU A 155 3.64 -10.38 8.89
CA GLU A 155 3.09 -9.60 9.99
C GLU A 155 1.55 -9.50 9.95
N GLY A 156 0.92 -9.93 8.85
CA GLY A 156 -0.53 -9.96 8.70
C GLY A 156 -1.05 -9.24 7.47
N LEU A 157 -2.29 -8.76 7.57
CA LEU A 157 -3.01 -8.02 6.54
C LEU A 157 -3.29 -6.59 7.00
N PHE A 158 -3.06 -5.62 6.11
CA PHE A 158 -3.31 -4.19 6.37
C PHE A 158 -4.01 -3.59 5.16
N CYS A 159 -5.20 -3.02 5.37
CA CYS A 159 -6.05 -2.49 4.32
C CYS A 159 -6.50 -1.06 4.62
N GLY A 160 -6.73 -0.30 3.56
CA GLY A 160 -7.20 1.07 3.64
C GLY A 160 -7.75 1.57 2.31
N ILE A 161 -8.59 2.60 2.37
CA ILE A 161 -9.09 3.30 1.19
C ILE A 161 -8.41 4.66 1.08
N ALA A 162 -7.79 4.92 -0.06
CA ALA A 162 -7.25 6.24 -0.40
C ALA A 162 -7.17 6.40 -1.92
N THR A 163 -7.00 7.62 -2.38
CA THR A 163 -6.72 7.88 -3.80
C THR A 163 -5.25 7.61 -4.14
N PRO A 164 -4.90 7.23 -5.38
CA PRO A 164 -3.50 7.10 -5.78
C PRO A 164 -2.66 8.37 -5.50
N ARG A 165 -3.26 9.56 -5.66
CA ARG A 165 -2.65 10.85 -5.33
C ARG A 165 -2.31 10.94 -3.84
N GLU A 166 -3.26 10.64 -2.96
CA GLU A 166 -3.04 10.66 -1.52
C GLU A 166 -2.01 9.64 -1.07
N CYS A 167 -1.94 8.48 -1.74
CA CYS A 167 -0.97 7.44 -1.46
C CYS A 167 0.44 7.74 -1.97
N GLY A 168 0.62 8.67 -2.92
CA GLY A 168 1.89 8.86 -3.62
C GLY A 168 2.21 7.71 -4.59
N GLY A 169 1.20 7.00 -5.11
CA GLY A 169 1.43 5.92 -6.06
C GLY A 169 0.18 5.12 -6.45
N PHE A 170 0.21 4.60 -7.68
CA PHE A 170 -0.85 3.74 -8.22
C PHE A 170 -0.85 2.31 -7.67
N HIS A 171 0.33 1.78 -7.36
CA HIS A 171 0.48 0.39 -6.90
C HIS A 171 0.53 0.32 -5.38
N PRO A 172 0.10 -0.80 -4.76
CA PRO A 172 0.36 -1.06 -3.35
C PRO A 172 1.87 -0.96 -3.06
N GLY A 173 2.26 -0.10 -2.12
CA GLY A 173 3.66 0.18 -1.82
C GLY A 173 4.38 1.09 -2.82
N GLY A 174 3.73 1.61 -3.87
CA GLY A 174 4.29 2.65 -4.75
C GLY A 174 5.44 2.22 -5.67
N SER A 175 5.75 0.92 -5.77
CA SER A 175 6.75 0.40 -6.72
C SER A 175 6.10 -0.24 -7.94
N VAL A 176 6.63 0.12 -9.11
CA VAL A 176 6.32 -0.56 -10.38
C VAL A 176 7.43 -1.54 -10.61
N PHE A 177 7.12 -2.83 -10.56
CA PHE A 177 8.11 -3.85 -10.90
C PHE A 177 8.25 -3.90 -12.42
N ILE A 178 9.26 -3.23 -12.96
CA ILE A 178 9.66 -3.45 -14.35
C ILE A 178 10.27 -4.84 -14.41
N ARG A 179 9.58 -5.76 -15.10
CA ARG A 179 10.03 -7.13 -15.26
C ARG A 179 11.41 -7.14 -15.90
N GLN A 180 12.39 -7.64 -15.16
CA GLN A 180 13.74 -7.86 -15.66
C GLN A 180 13.82 -8.99 -16.70
N SER A 181 12.73 -9.47 -17.30
CA SER A 181 12.75 -10.63 -18.22
C SER A 181 12.14 -10.32 -19.59
N ASP A 182 11.77 -9.08 -19.88
CA ASP A 182 11.24 -8.68 -21.19
C ASP A 182 12.28 -8.00 -22.08
N ALA A 183 12.09 -8.07 -23.40
CA ALA A 183 12.94 -7.40 -24.39
C ALA A 183 12.95 -5.86 -24.23
N THR A 184 12.06 -5.31 -23.40
CA THR A 184 11.95 -3.90 -23.02
C THR A 184 12.67 -3.56 -21.70
N ARG A 185 13.72 -4.31 -21.34
CA ARG A 185 14.57 -4.04 -20.16
C ARG A 185 15.10 -2.60 -20.22
N ILE A 186 14.59 -1.74 -19.33
CA ILE A 186 15.20 -0.43 -19.07
C ILE A 186 16.21 -0.53 -17.94
N SER A 187 17.23 0.34 -17.98
CA SER A 187 18.25 0.41 -16.94
C SER A 187 17.64 0.80 -15.58
N ARG A 188 18.40 0.62 -14.48
CA ARG A 188 17.97 1.10 -13.15
C ARG A 188 17.70 2.61 -13.15
N ALA A 189 18.44 3.38 -13.95
CA ALA A 189 18.19 4.82 -14.14
C ALA A 189 16.88 5.04 -14.90
N GLY A 190 16.63 4.29 -15.97
CA GLY A 190 15.36 4.32 -16.70
C GLY A 190 14.16 3.97 -15.82
N ALA A 191 14.30 2.99 -14.92
CA ALA A 191 13.27 2.63 -13.95
C ALA A 191 12.91 3.80 -13.02
N LYS A 192 13.92 4.53 -12.51
CA LYS A 192 13.70 5.71 -11.68
C LYS A 192 13.01 6.83 -12.46
N LEU A 193 13.38 7.03 -13.73
CA LEU A 193 12.72 8.00 -14.60
C LEU A 193 11.25 7.62 -14.87
N ALA A 194 10.97 6.35 -15.15
CA ALA A 194 9.60 5.88 -15.32
C ALA A 194 8.77 6.08 -14.04
N GLU A 195 9.34 5.78 -12.88
CA GLU A 195 8.70 6.05 -11.58
C GLU A 195 8.47 7.55 -11.36
N ALA A 196 9.42 8.42 -11.69
CA ALA A 196 9.28 9.87 -11.57
C ALA A 196 8.20 10.42 -12.52
N LEU A 197 8.18 9.97 -13.77
CA LEU A 197 7.14 10.34 -14.74
C LEU A 197 5.74 9.89 -14.29
N MET A 198 5.66 8.75 -13.58
CA MET A 198 4.40 8.32 -12.98
C MET A 198 3.95 9.21 -11.83
N LEU A 199 4.88 9.75 -11.04
CA LEU A 199 4.53 10.72 -9.99
C LEU A 199 3.91 11.98 -10.59
N LEU A 200 4.40 12.45 -11.75
CA LEU A 200 3.78 13.58 -12.47
C LEU A 200 2.33 13.33 -12.89
N ARG A 201 1.93 12.06 -13.09
CA ARG A 201 0.53 11.70 -13.37
C ARG A 201 -0.36 11.74 -12.14
N LEU A 202 0.20 11.90 -10.95
CA LEU A 202 -0.55 12.06 -9.71
C LEU A 202 -0.89 13.53 -9.44
N ASP A 203 -0.25 14.49 -10.12
CA ASP A 203 -0.44 15.94 -9.96
C ASP A 203 -1.72 16.47 -10.62
#